data_AF-A0A2E1F4Y9-F1
#
_entry.id   AF-A0A2E1F4Y9-F1
#
_cell.length_a   1.000
_cell.length_b   1.000
_cell.length_c   1.000
_cell.angle_alpha   90.00
_cell.angle_beta   90.00
_cell.angle_gamma   90.00
#
_symmetry.space_group_name_H-M   'P 1'
#
loop_
_entity.id
_entity.type
_entity.pdbx_description
1 polymer ?
#
loop_
_entity_poly.entity_id
_entity_poly.type
_entity_poly.pdbx_seq_one_letter_code
_entity_poly.pdbx_strand_id
1 'polypeptide(L)'
;LFRYFVESFSDEEKTPLSFFWLAEISFINDDLENSSDLFLELINSYPNHYRVPLAHKKLGDIYLKSNDIQNAKDKYNFVVREYPNNTASSLALQLLKNME
;
A
#
# COMPACT_ATOMS: atom_id res chain seq x y z
N LEU A 1 -21.03 -14.08 16.08
CA LEU A 1 -20.20 -12.85 15.99
C LEU A 1 -19.18 -12.93 14.83
N PHE A 2 -18.22 -13.87 14.82
CA PHE A 2 -17.23 -13.97 13.73
C PHE A 2 -17.84 -14.27 12.35
N ARG A 3 -18.81 -15.20 12.26
CA ARG A 3 -19.57 -15.47 11.02
C ARG A 3 -20.34 -14.25 10.51
N TYR A 4 -20.94 -13.49 11.42
CA TYR A 4 -21.64 -12.24 11.08
C TYR A 4 -20.68 -11.23 10.44
N PHE A 5 -19.46 -11.06 10.97
CA PHE A 5 -18.45 -10.21 10.35
C PHE A 5 -18.09 -10.66 8.93
N VAL A 6 -17.79 -11.96 8.75
CA VAL A 6 -17.45 -12.52 7.43
C VAL A 6 -18.60 -12.39 6.42
N GLU A 7 -19.84 -12.49 6.86
CA GLU A 7 -21.05 -12.31 6.03
C GLU A 7 -21.37 -10.83 5.77
N SER A 8 -21.04 -9.94 6.70
CA SER A 8 -21.28 -8.49 6.60
C SER A 8 -20.23 -7.74 5.77
N PHE A 9 -19.02 -8.30 5.63
CA PHE A 9 -18.03 -7.80 4.68
C PHE A 9 -18.53 -8.11 3.26
N SER A 10 -19.05 -7.09 2.57
CA SER A 10 -19.42 -7.20 1.15
C SER A 10 -18.18 -7.53 0.32
N ASP A 11 -18.37 -8.06 -0.88
CA ASP A 11 -17.25 -8.28 -1.82
C ASP A 11 -16.50 -6.96 -2.11
N GLU A 12 -17.16 -5.81 -1.99
CA GLU A 12 -16.54 -4.48 -2.09
C GLU A 12 -15.53 -4.18 -0.97
N GLU A 13 -15.61 -4.83 0.20
CA GLU A 13 -14.57 -4.70 1.24
C GLU A 13 -13.59 -5.89 1.25
N LYS A 14 -14.01 -7.09 0.83
CA LYS A 14 -13.12 -8.27 0.76
C LYS A 14 -12.13 -8.20 -0.40
N THR A 15 -12.56 -7.67 -1.53
CA THR A 15 -11.74 -7.62 -2.75
C THR A 15 -10.54 -6.66 -2.61
N PRO A 16 -10.70 -5.41 -2.12
CA PRO A 16 -9.57 -4.52 -1.84
C PRO A 16 -8.57 -5.12 -0.84
N LEU A 17 -9.08 -5.80 0.19
CA LEU A 17 -8.23 -6.46 1.18
C LEU A 17 -7.46 -7.64 0.60
N SER A 18 -8.08 -8.40 -0.29
CA SER A 18 -7.41 -9.49 -1.02
C SER A 18 -6.26 -8.96 -1.86
N PHE A 19 -6.48 -7.88 -2.63
CA PHE A 19 -5.40 -7.23 -3.39
C PHE A 19 -4.26 -6.79 -2.47
N PHE A 20 -4.57 -6.13 -1.36
CA PHE A 20 -3.56 -5.70 -0.39
C PHE A 20 -2.71 -6.87 0.12
N TRP A 21 -3.35 -7.96 0.57
CA TRP A 21 -2.63 -9.09 1.16
C TRP A 21 -1.89 -9.93 0.14
N LEU A 22 -2.44 -10.11 -1.07
CA LEU A 22 -1.72 -10.78 -2.16
C LEU A 22 -0.47 -9.98 -2.54
N ALA A 23 -0.57 -8.64 -2.62
CA ALA A 23 0.56 -7.78 -2.92
C ALA A 23 1.67 -7.89 -1.85
N GLU A 24 1.30 -7.94 -0.56
CA GLU A 24 2.23 -8.17 0.54
C GLU A 24 2.92 -9.54 0.45
N ILE A 25 2.18 -10.59 0.10
CA ILE A 25 2.74 -11.94 -0.08
C ILE A 25 3.74 -11.93 -1.25
N SER A 26 3.40 -11.30 -2.37
CA SER A 26 4.31 -11.15 -3.52
C SER A 26 5.58 -10.37 -3.13
N PHE A 27 5.44 -9.29 -2.35
CA PHE A 27 6.59 -8.51 -1.85
C PHE A 27 7.55 -9.36 -1.00
N ILE A 28 7.00 -10.21 -0.11
CA ILE A 28 7.76 -11.12 0.74
C ILE A 28 8.50 -12.16 -0.12
N ASN A 29 7.87 -12.62 -1.20
CA ASN A 29 8.44 -13.58 -2.15
C ASN A 29 9.41 -12.96 -3.16
N ASP A 30 9.74 -11.67 -3.02
CA ASP A 30 10.61 -10.91 -3.93
C ASP A 30 10.04 -10.71 -5.35
N ASP A 31 8.75 -11.02 -5.55
CA ASP A 31 8.01 -10.79 -6.79
C ASP A 31 7.48 -9.34 -6.81
N LEU A 32 8.42 -8.40 -7.01
CA LEU A 32 8.18 -6.95 -6.90
C LEU A 32 7.26 -6.39 -7.99
N GLU A 33 7.28 -6.99 -9.19
CA GLU A 33 6.43 -6.59 -10.32
C GLU A 33 4.97 -6.90 -10.00
N ASN A 34 4.67 -8.16 -9.69
CA ASN A 34 3.32 -8.59 -9.31
C ASN A 34 2.83 -7.89 -8.04
N SER A 35 3.71 -7.66 -7.06
CA SER A 35 3.38 -6.88 -5.87
C SER A 35 2.93 -5.46 -6.23
N SER A 36 3.63 -4.80 -7.16
CA SER A 36 3.24 -3.47 -7.63
C SER A 36 1.89 -3.49 -8.33
N ASP A 37 1.68 -4.45 -9.23
CA ASP A 37 0.43 -4.56 -10.00
C ASP A 37 -0.78 -4.73 -9.08
N LEU A 38 -0.66 -5.58 -8.05
CA LEU A 38 -1.74 -5.82 -7.08
C LEU A 38 -2.02 -4.58 -6.21
N PHE A 39 -1.00 -3.83 -5.79
CA PHE A 39 -1.22 -2.56 -5.09
C PHE A 39 -1.84 -1.50 -6.00
N LEU A 40 -1.43 -1.42 -7.27
CA LEU A 40 -2.00 -0.51 -8.24
C LEU A 40 -3.46 -0.85 -8.54
N GLU A 41 -3.81 -2.14 -8.65
CA GLU A 41 -5.19 -2.58 -8.82
C GLU A 41 -6.06 -2.15 -7.64
N LEU A 42 -5.58 -2.32 -6.39
CA LEU A 42 -6.25 -1.80 -5.20
C LEU A 42 -6.49 -0.29 -5.29
N ILE A 43 -5.46 0.48 -5.64
CA ILE A 43 -5.52 1.95 -5.70
C ILE A 43 -6.50 2.42 -6.78
N ASN A 44 -6.45 1.81 -7.97
CA ASN A 44 -7.22 2.25 -9.12
C ASN A 44 -8.70 1.83 -9.01
N SER A 45 -8.95 0.60 -8.56
CA SER A 45 -10.30 0.05 -8.49
C SER A 45 -11.04 0.45 -7.20
N TYR A 46 -10.31 0.78 -6.13
CA TYR A 46 -10.91 1.15 -4.83
C TYR A 46 -10.24 2.37 -4.19
N PRO A 47 -10.22 3.54 -4.86
CA PRO A 47 -9.43 4.71 -4.43
C PRO A 47 -9.82 5.27 -3.06
N ASN A 48 -11.04 5.02 -2.59
CA ASN A 48 -11.53 5.49 -1.28
C ASN A 48 -11.36 4.46 -0.15
N HIS A 49 -10.80 3.27 -0.44
CA HIS A 49 -10.67 2.22 0.57
C HIS A 49 -9.59 2.59 1.60
N TYR A 50 -9.83 2.27 2.87
CA TYR A 50 -8.97 2.72 3.98
C TYR A 50 -7.52 2.21 3.91
N ARG A 51 -7.24 1.18 3.09
CA ARG A 51 -5.89 0.66 2.82
C ARG A 51 -5.11 1.42 1.74
N VAL A 52 -5.76 2.25 0.93
CA VAL A 52 -5.11 2.98 -0.18
C VAL A 52 -3.90 3.81 0.29
N PRO A 53 -3.94 4.55 1.41
CA PRO A 53 -2.76 5.28 1.90
C PRO A 53 -1.57 4.35 2.17
N LEU A 54 -1.83 3.18 2.76
CA LEU A 54 -0.80 2.20 3.04
C LEU A 54 -0.30 1.50 1.77
N ALA A 55 -1.18 1.21 0.81
CA ALA A 55 -0.82 0.65 -0.50
C ALA A 55 0.13 1.58 -1.27
N HIS A 56 -0.12 2.89 -1.26
CA HIS A 56 0.81 3.86 -1.83
C HIS A 56 2.17 3.84 -1.12
N LYS A 57 2.19 3.74 0.21
CA LYS A 57 3.44 3.60 0.96
C LYS A 57 4.19 2.32 0.57
N LYS A 58 3.47 1.21 0.40
CA LYS A 58 4.04 -0.08 -0.03
C LYS A 58 4.62 -0.04 -1.45
N LEU A 59 4.03 0.71 -2.38
CA LEU A 59 4.66 0.99 -3.67
C LEU A 59 6.01 1.72 -3.50
N GLY A 60 6.11 2.64 -2.54
CA GLY A 60 7.40 3.25 -2.17
C GLY A 60 8.40 2.23 -1.64
N ASP A 61 7.97 1.26 -0.84
CA ASP A 61 8.83 0.17 -0.34
C ASP A 61 9.34 -0.71 -1.47
N ILE A 62 8.49 -0.98 -2.47
CA ILE A 62 8.86 -1.74 -3.67
C ILE A 62 9.94 -1.00 -4.46
N TYR A 63 9.75 0.30 -4.74
CA TYR A 63 10.78 1.09 -5.42
C TYR A 63 12.09 1.14 -4.65
N LEU A 64 12.03 1.27 -3.33
CA LEU A 64 13.21 1.24 -2.48
C LEU A 64 13.95 -0.11 -2.61
N LYS A 65 13.19 -1.21 -2.57
CA LYS A 65 13.74 -2.57 -2.68
C LYS A 65 14.29 -2.89 -4.07
N SER A 66 13.73 -2.28 -5.12
CA SER A 66 14.27 -2.34 -6.49
C SER A 66 15.41 -1.34 -6.74
N ASN A 67 15.94 -0.71 -5.69
CA ASN A 67 17.02 0.27 -5.75
C ASN A 67 16.68 1.57 -6.53
N ASP A 68 15.39 1.82 -6.76
CA ASP A 68 14.85 3.02 -7.39
C ASP A 68 14.52 4.07 -6.32
N ILE A 69 15.59 4.65 -5.77
CA ILE A 69 15.51 5.56 -4.62
C ILE A 69 14.71 6.82 -4.96
N GLN A 70 14.79 7.31 -6.19
CA GLN A 70 14.08 8.52 -6.60
C GLN A 70 12.57 8.29 -6.59
N ASN A 71 12.08 7.23 -7.24
CA ASN A 71 10.66 6.92 -7.23
C ASN A 71 10.15 6.54 -5.85
N ALA A 72 10.99 5.90 -5.01
CA ALA A 72 10.65 5.63 -3.62
C ALA A 72 10.38 6.94 -2.85
N LYS A 73 11.31 7.92 -2.92
CA LYS A 73 11.16 9.23 -2.28
C LYS A 73 9.91 9.96 -2.78
N ASP A 74 9.69 9.99 -4.09
CA ASP A 74 8.53 10.64 -4.69
C ASP A 74 7.23 10.01 -4.21
N LYS A 75 7.19 8.68 -4.09
CA LYS A 75 6.01 7.97 -3.60
C LYS A 75 5.75 8.19 -2.11
N TYR A 76 6.78 8.21 -1.27
CA TYR A 76 6.61 8.55 0.14
C TYR A 76 6.15 10.00 0.33
N ASN A 77 6.73 10.95 -0.41
CA ASN A 77 6.30 12.35 -0.38
C ASN A 77 4.82 12.51 -0.80
N PHE A 78 4.39 11.74 -1.81
CA PHE A 78 2.98 11.68 -2.18
C PHE A 78 2.10 11.23 -1.00
N VAL A 79 2.48 10.15 -0.30
CA VAL A 79 1.69 9.67 0.86
C VAL A 79 1.57 10.75 1.93
N VAL A 80 2.68 11.41 2.27
CA VAL A 80 2.72 12.48 3.28
C VAL A 80 1.81 13.65 2.89
N ARG A 81 1.81 14.04 1.61
CA ARG A 81 1.04 15.18 1.11
C ARG A 81 -0.45 14.86 1.00
N GLU A 82 -0.81 13.70 0.45
CA GLU A 82 -2.22 13.35 0.18
C GLU A 82 -2.93 12.78 1.41
N TYR A 83 -2.19 12.17 2.35
CA TYR A 83 -2.77 11.51 3.54
C TYR A 83 -2.17 12.03 4.85
N PRO A 84 -2.09 13.35 5.11
CA PRO A 84 -1.28 13.93 6.19
C PRO A 84 -1.64 13.44 7.60
N ASN A 85 -2.88 13.01 7.83
CA ASN A 85 -3.36 12.51 9.13
C ASN A 85 -3.41 10.98 9.23
N ASN A 86 -2.88 10.24 8.24
CA ASN A 86 -2.88 8.78 8.22
C ASN A 86 -1.56 8.21 8.78
N THR A 87 -1.63 7.06 9.46
CA THR A 87 -0.45 6.35 9.97
C THR A 87 0.57 6.04 8.86
N ALA A 88 0.12 5.80 7.62
CA ALA A 88 1.01 5.60 6.47
C ALA A 88 1.94 6.79 6.22
N SER A 89 1.49 8.02 6.50
CA SER A 89 2.29 9.23 6.35
C SER A 89 3.36 9.34 7.43
N SER A 90 3.04 8.99 8.67
CA SER A 90 4.05 8.91 9.74
C SER A 90 5.14 7.89 9.41
N LEU A 91 4.77 6.74 8.85
CA LEU A 91 5.72 5.71 8.39
C LEU A 91 6.56 6.19 7.20
N ALA A 92 5.94 6.86 6.22
CA ALA A 92 6.62 7.41 5.06
C ALA A 92 7.63 8.50 5.46
N LEU A 93 7.27 9.39 6.39
CA LEU A 93 8.17 10.41 6.94
C LEU A 93 9.40 9.80 7.62
N GLN A 94 9.21 8.75 8.41
CA GLN A 94 10.32 8.07 9.07
C GLN A 94 11.29 7.47 8.05
N LEU A 95 10.77 6.89 6.97
CA LEU A 95 11.60 6.34 5.88
C LEU A 95 12.35 7.45 5.14
N LEU A 96 11.68 8.54 4.78
CA LEU A 96 12.31 9.69 4.13
C LEU A 96 13.48 10.24 4.94
N LYS A 97 13.31 10.39 6.26
CA LYS A 97 14.38 10.86 7.16
C LYS A 97 15.59 9.93 7.18
N ASN A 98 15.40 8.62 6.98
CA ASN A 98 16.50 7.66 6.94
C ASN A 98 17.22 7.63 5.57
N MET A 99 16.71 8.33 4.56
CA MET A 99 17.26 8.40 3.21
C MET A 99 18.01 9.71 2.91
N GLU A 100 18.11 10.58 3.91
CA GLU A 100 18.99 11.76 3.92
C GLU A 100 20.39 11.37 4.40
#